data_AF-A0A5E4M6T8-F1
#
_entry.id   AF-A0A5E4M6T8-F1
#
_cell.length_a   1.000
_cell.length_b   1.000
_cell.length_c   1.000
_cell.angle_alpha   90.00
_cell.angle_beta   90.00
_cell.angle_gamma   90.00
#
_symmetry.space_group_name_H-M   'P 1'
#
loop_
_entity.id
_entity.type
_entity.pdbx_description
1 polymer ?
#
loop_
_entity_poly.entity_id
_entity_poly.type
_entity_poly.pdbx_seq_one_letter_code
_entity_poly.pdbx_strand_id
1 'polypeptide(L)'
;MLVCKQLKKERIDLKNTLSTIELLVNTLKEMRQDAEKEFHILCDKLKNLANVIATEITKKRTAKKQTNRANPQVFSVEDYYRVTVFIPFTDNFINQLTTRFLNHKSVLEGNMYIDLSSSIFTDAEKISFENLVEFYLSPVESDNAYVEIKI
;
A
#
# COMPACT_ATOMS: atom_id res chain seq x y z
N MET A 1 18.09 -17.28 -9.08
CA MET A 1 17.62 -18.16 -7.96
C MET A 1 18.00 -17.68 -6.54
N LEU A 2 18.91 -16.70 -6.36
CA LEU A 2 19.36 -16.26 -5.02
C LEU A 2 18.35 -15.38 -4.25
N VAL A 3 17.61 -14.51 -4.94
CA VAL A 3 16.60 -13.61 -4.33
C VAL A 3 15.51 -14.41 -3.61
N CYS A 4 15.06 -15.49 -4.23
CA CYS A 4 14.09 -16.42 -3.68
C CYS A 4 14.59 -17.06 -2.37
N LYS A 5 15.89 -17.30 -2.19
CA LYS A 5 16.42 -17.99 -0.99
C LYS A 5 16.47 -17.11 0.25
N GLN A 6 16.65 -15.80 0.09
CA GLN A 6 16.65 -14.84 1.20
C GLN A 6 15.24 -14.55 1.73
N LEU A 7 14.22 -14.62 0.87
CA LEU A 7 12.81 -14.46 1.26
C LEU A 7 12.19 -15.74 1.87
N LYS A 8 12.93 -16.85 1.93
CA LYS A 8 12.40 -18.20 2.23
C LYS A 8 12.54 -18.67 3.68
N LYS A 9 13.34 -18.01 4.53
CA LYS A 9 13.57 -18.48 5.92
C LYS A 9 12.39 -18.16 6.87
N GLU A 10 11.47 -17.30 6.45
CA GLU A 10 10.33 -16.80 7.23
C GLU A 10 9.00 -17.01 6.48
N ARG A 11 8.63 -18.25 6.15
CA ARG A 11 7.33 -18.56 5.52
C ARG A 11 6.13 -18.05 6.35
N ILE A 12 6.29 -17.89 7.66
CA ILE A 12 5.26 -17.34 8.56
C ILE A 12 5.10 -15.82 8.36
N ASP A 13 6.16 -15.11 7.98
CA ASP A 13 6.16 -13.65 7.97
C ASP A 13 5.41 -13.07 6.77
N LEU A 14 5.52 -13.65 5.57
CA LEU A 14 4.85 -13.09 4.39
C LEU A 14 3.33 -13.22 4.45
N LYS A 15 2.80 -14.38 4.86
CA LYS A 15 1.35 -14.58 5.00
C LYS A 15 0.77 -13.68 6.09
N ASN A 16 1.44 -13.60 7.23
CA ASN A 16 1.05 -12.69 8.31
C ASN A 16 1.10 -11.24 7.86
N THR A 17 2.17 -10.85 7.16
CA THR A 17 2.34 -9.51 6.59
C THR A 17 1.22 -9.15 5.63
N LEU A 18 0.79 -10.06 4.74
CA LEU A 18 -0.33 -9.83 3.83
C LEU A 18 -1.65 -9.63 4.59
N SER A 19 -1.91 -10.44 5.63
CA SER A 19 -3.08 -10.23 6.50
C SER A 19 -3.01 -8.91 7.27
N THR A 20 -1.83 -8.51 7.75
CA THR A 20 -1.62 -7.21 8.40
C THR A 20 -1.84 -6.05 7.44
N ILE A 21 -1.40 -6.17 6.18
CA ILE A 21 -1.61 -5.14 5.15
C ILE A 21 -3.09 -5.02 4.82
N GLU A 22 -3.81 -6.14 4.73
CA GLU A 22 -5.26 -6.14 4.49
C GLU A 22 -6.01 -5.43 5.63
N LEU A 23 -5.67 -5.74 6.89
CA LEU A 23 -6.20 -5.04 8.05
C LEU A 23 -5.87 -3.54 8.00
N LEU A 24 -4.60 -3.19 7.72
CA LEU A 24 -4.15 -1.81 7.64
C LEU A 24 -4.91 -1.02 6.57
N VAL A 25 -5.11 -1.61 5.38
CA VAL A 25 -5.88 -0.99 4.29
C VAL A 25 -7.32 -0.75 4.73
N ASN A 26 -7.94 -1.69 5.45
CA ASN A 26 -9.30 -1.50 5.96
C ASN A 26 -9.37 -0.38 7.00
N THR A 27 -8.45 -0.35 7.96
CA THR A 27 -8.36 0.75 8.93
C THR A 27 -8.14 2.10 8.26
N LEU A 28 -7.28 2.18 7.23
CA LEU A 28 -7.07 3.42 6.48
C LEU A 28 -8.33 3.86 5.71
N LYS A 29 -9.11 2.91 5.18
CA LYS A 29 -10.39 3.21 4.52
C LYS A 29 -11.42 3.75 5.51
N GLU A 30 -11.50 3.18 6.72
CA GLU A 30 -12.34 3.71 7.81
C GLU A 30 -11.90 5.13 8.19
N MET A 31 -10.60 5.34 8.41
CA MET A 31 -10.06 6.68 8.68
C MET A 31 -10.36 7.67 7.55
N ARG A 32 -10.40 7.20 6.31
CA ARG A 32 -10.70 8.01 5.14
C ARG A 32 -12.19 8.36 5.04
N GLN A 33 -13.09 7.48 5.48
CA GLN A 33 -14.52 7.74 5.57
C GLN A 33 -14.82 8.77 6.67
N ASP A 34 -14.19 8.61 7.84
CA ASP A 34 -14.31 9.51 8.98
C ASP A 34 -13.26 10.64 8.98
N ALA A 35 -12.80 11.06 7.79
CA ALA A 35 -11.63 11.92 7.64
C ALA A 35 -11.75 13.29 8.35
N GLU A 36 -12.96 13.79 8.56
CA GLU A 36 -13.17 15.02 9.35
C GLU A 36 -12.84 14.80 10.82
N LYS A 37 -13.43 13.77 11.44
CA LYS A 37 -13.21 13.41 12.84
C LYS A 37 -11.77 12.99 13.10
N GLU A 38 -11.22 12.12 12.27
CA GLU A 38 -9.85 11.62 12.44
C GLU A 38 -8.81 12.73 12.27
N PHE A 39 -9.02 13.60 11.29
CA PHE A 39 -8.13 14.74 11.10
C PHE A 39 -8.27 15.77 12.22
N HIS A 40 -9.46 15.95 12.79
CA HIS A 40 -9.65 16.83 13.94
C HIS A 40 -8.80 16.39 15.15
N ILE A 41 -8.85 15.10 15.49
CA ILE A 41 -8.02 14.51 16.56
C ILE A 41 -6.53 14.73 16.28
N LEU A 42 -6.10 14.53 15.03
CA LEU A 42 -4.72 14.78 14.62
C LEU A 42 -4.35 16.27 14.71
N CYS A 43 -5.26 17.16 14.30
CA CYS A 43 -5.05 18.60 14.30
C CYS A 43 -4.90 19.12 15.74
N ASP A 44 -5.68 18.62 16.68
CA ASP A 44 -5.56 19.00 18.09
C ASP A 44 -4.23 18.56 18.70
N LYS A 45 -3.75 17.35 18.36
CA LYS A 45 -2.39 16.91 18.73
C LYS A 45 -1.32 17.85 18.16
N LEU A 46 -1.48 18.27 16.90
CA LEU A 46 -0.57 19.20 16.25
C LEU A 46 -0.63 20.60 16.90
N LYS A 47 -1.81 21.12 17.23
CA LYS A 47 -1.98 22.39 17.96
C LYS A 47 -1.29 22.35 19.31
N ASN A 48 -1.44 21.25 20.06
CA ASN A 48 -0.75 21.05 21.34
C ASN A 48 0.77 21.05 21.17
N LEU A 49 1.29 20.34 20.16
CA LEU A 49 2.72 20.35 19.86
C LEU A 49 3.21 21.75 19.45
N ALA A 50 2.45 22.44 18.61
CA ALA A 50 2.75 23.79 18.14
C ALA A 50 2.84 24.78 19.31
N ASN A 51 1.95 24.67 20.29
CA ASN A 51 2.01 25.46 21.53
C ASN A 51 3.28 25.19 22.34
N VAL A 52 3.72 23.93 22.45
CA VAL A 52 4.98 23.56 23.14
C VAL A 52 6.20 24.20 22.49
N ILE A 53 6.21 24.30 21.15
CA ILE A 53 7.30 24.91 20.38
C ILE A 53 7.07 26.40 20.07
N ALA A 54 6.08 27.04 20.73
CA ALA A 54 5.69 28.43 20.52
C ALA A 54 5.53 28.82 19.03
N THR A 55 4.93 27.92 18.23
CA THR A 55 4.68 28.11 16.80
C THR A 55 3.19 28.04 16.51
N GLU A 56 2.72 28.77 15.49
CA GLU A 56 1.33 28.72 15.02
C GLU A 56 1.22 27.90 13.72
N ILE A 57 0.19 27.05 13.65
CA ILE A 57 -0.16 26.36 12.42
C ILE A 57 -0.98 27.32 11.57
N THR A 58 -0.38 27.82 10.49
CA THR A 58 -1.03 28.76 9.58
C THR A 58 -1.32 28.11 8.22
N LYS A 59 -2.36 28.62 7.57
CA LYS A 59 -2.72 28.23 6.20
C LYS A 59 -1.67 28.76 5.22
N LYS A 60 -1.19 27.93 4.29
CA LYS A 60 -0.33 28.42 3.20
C LYS A 60 -1.10 29.37 2.27
N ARG A 61 -0.38 30.31 1.66
CA ARG A 61 -0.95 31.30 0.73
C ARG A 61 -1.81 30.62 -0.35
N THR A 62 -3.10 30.94 -0.35
CA THR A 62 -4.08 30.59 -1.40
C THR A 62 -4.11 31.75 -2.39
N ALA A 63 -3.95 31.49 -3.68
CA ALA A 63 -3.90 32.53 -4.72
C ALA A 63 -5.04 32.34 -5.73
N LYS A 64 -5.38 33.36 -6.52
CA LYS A 64 -6.43 33.24 -7.56
C LYS A 64 -6.15 32.13 -8.57
N LYS A 65 -4.86 31.88 -8.88
CA LYS A 65 -4.42 30.80 -9.76
C LYS A 65 -3.23 30.06 -9.14
N GLN A 66 -3.35 28.74 -8.98
CA GLN A 66 -2.26 27.83 -8.68
C GLN A 66 -2.35 26.65 -9.66
N THR A 67 -1.24 26.29 -10.29
CA THR A 67 -1.18 25.19 -11.27
C THR A 67 -0.65 23.90 -10.67
N ASN A 68 0.21 23.99 -9.65
CA ASN A 68 0.99 22.86 -9.14
C ASN A 68 0.50 22.36 -7.77
N ARG A 69 -0.50 23.02 -7.17
CA ARG A 69 -1.05 22.68 -5.85
C ARG A 69 -2.56 22.85 -5.83
N ALA A 70 -3.21 22.07 -4.97
CA ALA A 70 -4.63 22.20 -4.70
C ALA A 70 -4.93 23.59 -4.11
N ASN A 71 -5.95 24.24 -4.67
CA ASN A 71 -6.39 25.58 -4.29
C ASN A 71 -7.85 25.57 -3.77
N PRO A 72 -8.18 24.77 -2.75
CA PRO A 72 -9.55 24.65 -2.26
C PRO A 72 -10.02 25.96 -1.59
N GLN A 73 -11.29 26.30 -1.81
CA GLN A 73 -11.96 27.45 -1.20
C GLN A 73 -12.40 27.11 0.23
N VAL A 74 -11.43 26.84 1.10
CA VAL A 74 -11.65 26.52 2.52
C VAL A 74 -11.08 27.61 3.41
N PHE A 75 -11.78 27.96 4.49
CA PHE A 75 -11.43 29.10 5.34
C PHE A 75 -10.65 28.67 6.59
N SER A 76 -10.92 27.49 7.12
CA SER A 76 -10.20 26.98 8.29
C SER A 76 -8.83 26.42 7.88
N VAL A 77 -7.83 26.60 8.74
CA VAL A 77 -6.50 26.00 8.58
C VAL A 77 -6.60 24.47 8.58
N GLU A 78 -7.49 23.95 9.41
CA GLU A 78 -7.75 22.53 9.58
C GLU A 78 -8.30 21.90 8.30
N ASP A 79 -9.38 22.46 7.73
CA ASP A 79 -9.93 21.99 6.46
C ASP A 79 -8.94 22.12 5.31
N TYR A 80 -8.11 23.16 5.32
CA TYR A 80 -7.06 23.31 4.32
C TYR A 80 -6.11 22.12 4.32
N TYR A 81 -5.54 21.75 5.46
CA TYR A 81 -4.62 20.61 5.52
C TYR A 81 -5.33 19.27 5.38
N ARG A 82 -6.58 19.16 5.82
CA ARG A 82 -7.41 17.96 5.61
C ARG A 82 -7.58 17.66 4.12
N VAL A 83 -8.01 18.65 3.35
CA VAL A 83 -8.33 18.51 1.92
C VAL A 83 -7.06 18.47 1.05
N THR A 84 -6.04 19.25 1.39
CA THR A 84 -4.84 19.35 0.53
C THR A 84 -3.75 18.34 0.85
N VAL A 85 -3.74 17.75 2.05
CA VAL A 85 -2.68 16.84 2.51
C VAL A 85 -3.26 15.52 2.99
N PHE A 86 -4.09 15.53 4.03
CA PHE A 86 -4.52 14.30 4.69
C PHE A 86 -5.28 13.36 3.75
N ILE A 87 -6.34 13.86 3.11
CA ILE A 87 -7.15 13.07 2.18
C ILE A 87 -6.30 12.54 1.00
N PRO A 88 -5.57 13.39 0.24
CA PRO A 88 -4.75 12.90 -0.87
C PRO A 88 -3.66 11.91 -0.46
N PHE A 89 -3.05 12.12 0.71
CA PHE A 89 -2.04 11.20 1.25
C PHE A 89 -2.66 9.85 1.58
N THR A 90 -3.78 9.82 2.32
CA THR A 90 -4.47 8.59 2.71
C THR A 90 -4.95 7.82 1.48
N ASP A 91 -5.55 8.50 0.51
CA ASP A 91 -5.99 7.90 -0.76
C ASP A 91 -4.81 7.29 -1.52
N ASN A 92 -3.70 8.02 -1.66
CA ASN A 92 -2.50 7.49 -2.31
C ASN A 92 -1.90 6.31 -1.53
N PHE A 93 -1.86 6.37 -0.20
CA PHE A 93 -1.28 5.31 0.61
C PHE A 93 -2.10 4.02 0.54
N ILE A 94 -3.43 4.11 0.60
CA ILE A 94 -4.34 2.99 0.34
C ILE A 94 -4.08 2.41 -1.05
N ASN A 95 -3.94 3.26 -2.06
CA ASN A 95 -3.68 2.82 -3.43
C ASN A 95 -2.34 2.08 -3.55
N GLN A 96 -1.26 2.59 -2.94
CA GLN A 96 0.06 1.94 -2.96
C GLN A 96 0.02 0.57 -2.28
N LEU A 97 -0.63 0.45 -1.12
CA LEU A 97 -0.75 -0.82 -0.40
C LEU A 97 -1.59 -1.83 -1.20
N THR A 98 -2.71 -1.37 -1.76
CA THR A 98 -3.60 -2.23 -2.55
C THR A 98 -2.91 -2.72 -3.82
N THR A 99 -2.30 -1.81 -4.59
CA THR A 99 -1.66 -2.15 -5.87
C THR A 99 -0.44 -3.04 -5.71
N ARG A 100 0.40 -2.80 -4.69
CA ARG A 100 1.65 -3.56 -4.52
C ARG A 100 1.44 -4.92 -3.86
N PHE A 101 0.47 -5.03 -2.96
CA PHE A 101 0.31 -6.24 -2.14
C PHE A 101 -1.00 -6.96 -2.42
N LEU A 102 -2.14 -6.29 -2.27
CA LEU A 102 -3.45 -6.96 -2.34
C LEU A 102 -3.78 -7.46 -3.75
N ASN A 103 -3.49 -6.66 -4.78
CA ASN A 103 -3.69 -7.03 -6.18
C ASN A 103 -2.81 -8.21 -6.61
N HIS A 104 -1.68 -8.41 -5.93
CA HIS A 104 -0.73 -9.50 -6.18
C HIS A 104 -0.73 -10.56 -5.07
N LYS A 105 -1.78 -10.59 -4.23
CA LYS A 105 -1.84 -11.46 -3.05
C LYS A 105 -1.67 -12.93 -3.42
N SER A 106 -2.41 -13.40 -4.43
CA SER A 106 -2.32 -14.79 -4.92
C SER A 106 -0.93 -15.17 -5.43
N VAL A 107 -0.25 -14.25 -6.12
CA VAL A 107 1.12 -14.44 -6.62
C VAL A 107 2.12 -14.46 -5.46
N LEU A 108 1.97 -13.57 -4.48
CA LEU A 108 2.84 -13.51 -3.30
C LEU A 108 2.66 -14.74 -2.41
N GLU A 109 1.42 -15.20 -2.21
CA GLU A 109 1.11 -16.46 -1.53
C GLU A 109 1.69 -17.65 -2.30
N GLY A 110 1.49 -17.70 -3.63
CA GLY A 110 2.07 -18.70 -4.54
C GLY A 110 3.60 -18.86 -4.39
N ASN A 111 4.33 -17.74 -4.30
CA ASN A 111 5.79 -17.75 -4.14
C ASN A 111 6.26 -18.44 -2.84
N MET A 112 5.41 -18.50 -1.80
CA MET A 112 5.71 -19.21 -0.57
C MET A 112 5.80 -20.74 -0.76
N TYR A 113 5.19 -21.25 -1.83
CA TYR A 113 5.00 -22.69 -2.09
C TYR A 113 6.01 -23.30 -3.07
N ILE A 114 6.81 -22.48 -3.78
CA ILE A 114 7.81 -22.93 -4.78
C ILE A 114 8.87 -23.90 -4.20
N ASP A 115 9.10 -23.89 -2.89
CA ASP A 115 10.17 -24.66 -2.23
C ASP A 115 9.65 -25.90 -1.49
N LEU A 116 8.45 -26.39 -1.81
CA LEU A 116 7.82 -27.55 -1.17
C LEU A 116 8.11 -28.84 -1.95
N SER A 117 9.37 -29.26 -2.03
CA SER A 117 9.73 -30.55 -2.64
C SER A 117 9.43 -31.77 -1.76
N SER A 118 8.63 -31.65 -0.69
CA SER A 118 8.45 -32.78 0.26
C SER A 118 7.16 -32.82 1.09
N SER A 119 6.07 -32.10 0.76
CA SER A 119 4.80 -32.32 1.48
C SER A 119 3.58 -32.10 0.59
N ILE A 120 2.51 -32.84 0.92
CA ILE A 120 1.21 -32.80 0.27
C ILE A 120 0.67 -31.37 0.39
N PHE A 121 0.48 -30.71 -0.75
CA PHE A 121 -0.22 -29.41 -0.81
C PHE A 121 -1.66 -29.59 -0.37
N THR A 122 -2.18 -28.65 0.43
CA THR A 122 -3.63 -28.50 0.57
C THR A 122 -4.23 -27.92 -0.72
N ASP A 123 -5.52 -28.11 -0.95
CA ASP A 123 -6.19 -27.64 -2.18
C ASP A 123 -6.02 -26.12 -2.40
N ALA A 124 -6.05 -25.33 -1.34
CA ALA A 124 -5.85 -23.87 -1.39
C ALA A 124 -4.42 -23.48 -1.81
N GLU A 125 -3.43 -24.25 -1.39
CA GLU A 125 -2.01 -24.01 -1.72
C GLU A 125 -1.74 -24.40 -3.18
N LYS A 126 -2.38 -25.47 -3.66
CA LYS A 126 -2.33 -25.87 -5.06
C LYS A 126 -2.90 -24.79 -5.97
N ILE A 127 -4.07 -24.23 -5.64
CA ILE A 127 -4.68 -23.12 -6.39
C ILE A 127 -3.74 -21.89 -6.41
N SER A 128 -3.13 -21.57 -5.27
CA SER A 128 -2.19 -20.43 -5.18
C SER A 128 -0.95 -20.64 -6.05
N PHE A 129 -0.45 -21.88 -6.14
CA PHE A 129 0.66 -22.24 -7.01
C PHE A 129 0.27 -22.26 -8.50
N GLU A 130 -0.94 -22.71 -8.86
CA GLU A 130 -1.44 -22.63 -10.24
C GLU A 130 -1.56 -21.17 -10.71
N ASN A 131 -2.11 -20.28 -9.88
CA ASN A 131 -2.19 -18.83 -10.17
C ASN A 131 -0.81 -18.20 -10.36
N LEU A 132 0.18 -18.65 -9.59
CA LEU A 132 1.57 -18.21 -9.72
C LEU A 132 2.17 -18.62 -11.07
N VAL A 133 1.95 -19.88 -11.45
CA VAL A 133 2.42 -20.42 -12.74
C VAL A 133 1.76 -19.65 -13.89
N GLU A 134 0.45 -19.44 -13.86
CA GLU A 134 -0.27 -18.67 -14.88
C GLU A 134 0.25 -17.23 -15.01
N PHE A 135 0.46 -16.54 -13.88
CA PHE A 135 0.96 -15.17 -13.86
C PHE A 135 2.32 -15.02 -14.56
N TYR A 136 3.23 -15.99 -14.38
CA TYR A 136 4.55 -15.97 -15.01
C TYR A 136 4.60 -16.64 -16.38
N LEU A 137 3.63 -17.48 -16.76
CA LEU A 137 3.55 -18.06 -18.11
C LEU A 137 2.98 -17.06 -19.13
N SER A 138 1.97 -16.27 -18.74
CA SER A 138 1.32 -15.27 -19.60
C SER A 138 2.30 -14.32 -20.35
N PRO A 139 3.40 -13.82 -19.74
CA PRO A 139 4.39 -13.00 -20.43
C PRO A 139 5.39 -13.79 -21.30
N VAL A 140 5.71 -15.04 -20.92
CA VAL A 140 6.77 -15.85 -21.55
C VAL A 140 6.38 -16.28 -22.96
N GLU A 141 5.08 -16.46 -23.22
CA GLU A 141 4.55 -16.88 -24.52
C GLU A 141 4.46 -15.75 -25.56
N SER A 142 4.82 -14.50 -25.22
CA SER A 142 4.59 -13.33 -26.10
C SER A 142 5.82 -12.61 -26.66
N ASP A 143 7.03 -13.20 -26.64
CA ASP A 143 8.11 -12.99 -27.66
C ASP A 143 9.55 -13.27 -27.17
N ASN A 144 9.82 -13.50 -25.88
CA ASN A 144 11.22 -13.47 -25.38
C ASN A 144 11.76 -14.76 -24.72
N ALA A 145 11.01 -15.86 -24.65
CA ALA A 145 11.49 -17.10 -24.02
C ALA A 145 12.76 -17.70 -24.68
N TYR A 146 12.98 -17.43 -25.97
CA TYR A 146 14.10 -18.00 -26.73
C TYR A 146 15.44 -17.28 -26.55
N VAL A 147 15.46 -16.09 -25.94
CA VAL A 147 16.70 -15.31 -25.77
C VAL A 147 17.42 -15.68 -24.46
N GLU A 148 16.69 -16.05 -23.41
CA GLU A 148 17.28 -16.35 -22.10
C GLU A 148 17.75 -17.81 -21.92
N ILE A 149 17.39 -18.73 -22.82
CA ILE A 149 17.77 -20.16 -22.74
C ILE A 149 19.11 -20.46 -23.46
N LYS A 150 19.69 -19.49 -24.18
CA LYS A 150 21.04 -19.61 -24.77
C LYS A 150 22.11 -18.90 -23.93
N ILE A 151 22.45 -19.46 -22.78
CA ILE A 151 23.75 -19.25 -22.11
C ILE A 151 24.27 -20.61 -21.65
#